data_AF-A0A3Q0EKG8-F1
#
_entry.id   AF-A0A3Q0EKG8-F1
#
_cell.length_a   1.000
_cell.length_b   1.000
_cell.length_c   1.000
_cell.angle_alpha   90.00
_cell.angle_beta   90.00
_cell.angle_gamma   90.00
#
_symmetry.space_group_name_H-M   'P 1'
#
loop_
_entity.id
_entity.type
_entity.pdbx_description
1 polymer ?
#
loop_
_entity_poly.entity_id
_entity_poly.type
_entity_poly.pdbx_seq_one_letter_code
_entity_poly.pdbx_strand_id
1 'polypeptide(L)'
;MKQLLIRKNSGERTSVNVNVTTGVATDRYADDFRSYLGVVAHDKISILVPSFDHVSEVDRNIIWNDILLTFDIPNVTSLRNKCLSTVAENFRNFKSKLTSRYIYGKHKHKTPCSAYKSIDE
;
A
#
# COMPACT_ATOMS: atom_id res chain seq x y z
N MET A 1 -2.24 -6.86 -10.98
CA MET A 1 -1.55 -7.47 -9.80
C MET A 1 -0.64 -8.67 -10.08
N LYS A 2 -1.10 -9.88 -10.46
CA LYS A 2 -0.19 -11.06 -10.61
C LYS A 2 0.99 -10.81 -11.57
N GLN A 3 0.72 -10.24 -12.75
CA GLN A 3 1.77 -9.89 -13.72
C GLN A 3 2.72 -8.81 -13.20
N LEU A 4 2.23 -7.85 -12.42
CA LEU A 4 3.05 -6.80 -11.81
C LEU A 4 4.08 -7.41 -10.84
N LEU A 5 3.66 -8.36 -10.00
CA LEU A 5 4.55 -9.04 -9.06
C LEU A 5 5.58 -9.93 -9.76
N ILE A 6 5.21 -10.57 -10.88
CA ILE A 6 6.16 -11.33 -11.70
C ILE A 6 7.26 -10.42 -12.24
N ARG A 7 6.90 -9.26 -12.81
CA ARG A 7 7.87 -8.26 -13.30
C ARG A 7 8.77 -7.75 -12.18
N LYS A 8 8.19 -7.39 -11.04
CA LYS A 8 8.95 -6.95 -9.85
C LYS A 8 9.97 -8.01 -9.43
N ASN A 9 9.58 -9.29 -9.38
CA ASN A 9 10.45 -10.39 -8.98
C ASN A 9 11.56 -10.68 -9.99
N SER A 10 11.38 -10.33 -11.27
CA SER A 10 12.45 -10.36 -12.28
C SER A 10 13.31 -9.08 -12.30
N GLY A 11 13.09 -8.15 -11.36
CA GLY A 11 13.79 -6.86 -11.30
C GLY A 11 13.30 -5.84 -12.33
N GLU A 12 12.23 -6.13 -13.06
CA GLU A 12 11.63 -5.22 -14.04
C GLU A 12 10.69 -4.23 -13.34
N ARG A 13 10.92 -2.94 -13.61
CA ARG A 13 10.09 -1.84 -13.10
C ARG A 13 9.01 -1.49 -14.11
N THR A 14 7.76 -1.42 -13.68
CA THR A 14 6.64 -1.06 -14.55
C THR A 14 6.61 0.46 -14.72
N SER A 15 6.79 0.95 -15.96
CA SER A 15 6.67 2.38 -16.25
C SER A 15 5.23 2.85 -16.08
N VAL A 16 5.03 3.91 -15.31
CA VAL A 16 3.74 4.56 -15.09
C VAL A 16 3.92 6.07 -15.04
N ASN A 17 3.08 6.83 -15.75
CA ASN A 17 3.12 8.29 -15.65
C ASN A 17 2.39 8.75 -14.38
N VAL A 18 3.12 9.39 -13.46
CA VAL A 18 2.56 9.92 -12.21
C VAL A 18 2.91 11.40 -12.09
N ASN A 19 1.87 12.22 -11.90
CA ASN A 19 2.05 13.63 -11.64
C ASN A 19 2.71 13.81 -10.26
N VAL A 20 3.95 14.33 -10.25
CA VAL A 20 4.78 14.43 -9.04
C VAL A 20 4.24 15.36 -7.94
N THR A 21 3.28 16.22 -8.28
CA THR A 21 2.67 17.18 -7.35
C THR A 21 1.39 16.62 -6.73
N THR A 22 0.59 15.90 -7.52
CA THR A 22 -0.72 15.38 -7.10
C THR A 22 -0.69 13.90 -6.70
N GLY A 23 0.29 13.13 -7.18
CA GLY A 23 0.37 11.68 -7.03
C GLY A 23 -0.60 10.93 -7.96
N VAL A 24 -1.28 11.63 -8.87
CA VAL A 24 -2.25 11.01 -9.79
C VAL A 24 -1.50 10.28 -10.89
N ALA A 25 -1.73 8.97 -10.97
CA ALA A 25 -1.25 8.13 -12.06
C ALA A 25 -2.19 8.20 -13.27
N THR A 26 -1.62 8.18 -14.46
CA THR A 26 -2.33 8.19 -15.75
C THR A 26 -1.64 7.19 -16.66
N ASP A 27 -2.38 6.49 -17.53
CA ASP A 27 -1.96 5.44 -18.47
C ASP A 27 -2.57 4.05 -18.17
N ARG A 28 -2.15 3.04 -18.94
CA ARG A 28 -2.63 1.64 -18.85
C ARG A 28 -2.28 0.93 -17.53
N TYR A 29 -1.31 1.42 -16.76
CA TYR A 29 -0.88 0.84 -15.48
C TYR A 29 -1.27 1.70 -14.28
N ALA A 30 -2.01 2.79 -14.49
CA ALA A 30 -2.45 3.67 -13.41
C ALA A 30 -3.26 2.94 -12.33
N ASP A 31 -4.11 1.98 -12.72
CA ASP A 31 -4.91 1.21 -11.75
C ASP A 31 -4.09 0.14 -11.04
N ASP A 32 -3.10 -0.46 -11.71
CA ASP A 32 -2.13 -1.34 -11.06
C ASP A 32 -1.31 -0.55 -10.02
N PHE A 33 -0.89 0.68 -10.34
CA PHE A 33 -0.21 1.57 -9.41
C PHE A 33 -1.06 1.90 -8.18
N ARG A 34 -2.30 2.37 -8.37
CA ARG A 34 -3.24 2.65 -7.27
C ARG A 34 -3.50 1.43 -6.40
N SER A 35 -3.70 0.27 -7.03
CA SER A 35 -3.92 -0.99 -6.33
C SER A 35 -2.70 -1.42 -5.51
N TYR A 36 -1.51 -1.24 -6.07
CA TYR A 36 -0.25 -1.58 -5.40
C TYR A 36 -0.01 -0.71 -4.15
N LEU A 37 -0.37 0.58 -4.18
CA LEU A 37 -0.34 1.43 -2.98
C LEU A 37 -1.24 0.88 -1.85
N GLY A 38 -2.35 0.22 -2.19
CA GLY A 38 -3.18 -0.51 -1.22
C GLY A 38 -2.50 -1.77 -0.70
N VAL A 39 -1.80 -2.52 -1.56
CA VAL A 39 -1.05 -3.73 -1.17
C VAL A 39 0.05 -3.38 -0.16
N VAL A 40 0.88 -2.38 -0.44
CA VAL A 40 1.94 -1.99 0.51
C VAL A 40 1.37 -1.50 1.84
N ALA A 41 0.20 -0.84 1.83
CA ALA A 41 -0.48 -0.42 3.05
C ALA A 41 -0.90 -1.60 3.94
N HIS A 42 -1.23 -2.75 3.34
CA HIS A 42 -1.66 -3.96 4.07
C HIS A 42 -0.49 -4.88 4.43
N ASP A 43 0.51 -4.98 3.56
CA ASP A 43 1.58 -5.98 3.66
C ASP A 43 2.83 -5.45 4.38
N LYS A 44 3.04 -4.12 4.41
CA LYS A 44 4.26 -3.53 4.98
C LYS A 44 4.04 -2.81 6.30
N ILE A 45 2.80 -2.67 6.74
CA ILE A 45 2.45 -1.96 7.98
C ILE A 45 1.75 -2.95 8.89
N SER A 46 2.39 -3.25 10.03
CA SER A 46 1.77 -4.11 11.04
C SER A 46 0.43 -3.52 11.48
N ILE A 47 -0.59 -4.37 11.57
CA ILE A 47 -1.93 -3.98 11.99
C ILE A 47 -1.95 -3.40 13.42
N LEU A 48 -0.95 -3.77 14.23
CA LEU A 48 -0.77 -3.32 15.61
C LEU A 48 -0.39 -1.83 15.68
N VAL A 49 0.16 -1.27 14.61
CA VAL A 49 0.45 0.17 14.54
C VAL A 49 -0.86 0.96 14.62
N PRO A 50 -1.04 1.87 15.60
CA PRO A 50 -2.32 2.54 15.82
C PRO A 50 -2.80 3.34 14.60
N SER A 51 -1.92 4.16 14.04
CA SER A 51 -2.14 4.97 12.83
C SER A 51 -0.84 5.12 12.05
N PHE A 52 -0.93 5.54 10.78
CA PHE A 52 0.25 5.76 9.94
C PHE A 52 1.25 6.77 10.55
N ASP A 53 0.77 7.71 11.36
CA ASP A 53 1.63 8.69 12.06
C ASP A 53 2.64 8.04 13.00
N HIS A 54 2.37 6.82 13.47
CA HIS A 54 3.24 6.04 14.34
C HIS A 54 4.21 5.13 13.57
N VAL A 55 4.13 5.09 12.23
CA VAL A 55 5.09 4.36 11.39
C VAL A 55 6.40 5.14 11.37
N SER A 56 7.50 4.46 11.70
CA SER A 56 8.84 5.08 11.77
C SER A 56 9.29 5.60 10.40
N GLU A 57 10.19 6.58 10.38
CA GLU A 57 10.74 7.09 9.11
C GLU A 57 11.51 6.01 8.34
N VAL A 58 12.12 5.05 9.05
CA VAL A 58 12.79 3.89 8.46
C VAL A 58 11.78 3.03 7.70
N ASP A 59 10.64 2.71 8.29
CA ASP A 59 9.60 1.90 7.65
C ASP A 59 8.94 2.66 6.48
N ARG A 60 8.74 3.98 6.62
CA ARG A 60 8.28 4.84 5.51
C ARG A 60 9.24 4.80 4.32
N ASN A 61 10.55 4.78 4.59
CA ASN A 61 11.57 4.62 3.56
C ASN A 61 11.54 3.24 2.91
N ILE A 62 11.33 2.17 3.68
CA ILE A 62 11.16 0.82 3.14
C ILE A 62 9.94 0.74 2.22
N ILE A 63 8.80 1.31 2.63
CA ILE A 63 7.59 1.38 1.80
C ILE A 63 7.86 2.14 0.50
N TRP A 64 8.52 3.30 0.59
CA TRP A 64 8.84 4.10 -0.58
C TRP A 64 9.78 3.36 -1.55
N ASN A 65 10.82 2.72 -1.02
CA ASN A 65 11.75 1.93 -1.82
C ASN A 65 11.04 0.75 -2.50
N ASP A 66 10.10 0.09 -1.83
CA ASP A 66 9.32 -1.01 -2.43
C ASP A 66 8.46 -0.53 -3.62
N ILE A 67 7.91 0.69 -3.55
CA ILE A 67 7.19 1.32 -4.66
C ILE A 67 8.15 1.62 -5.82
N LEU A 68 9.34 2.20 -5.55
CA LEU A 68 10.36 2.49 -6.57
C LEU A 68 10.94 1.24 -7.24
N LEU A 69 11.02 0.12 -6.51
CA LEU A 69 11.42 -1.17 -7.06
C LEU A 69 10.33 -1.80 -7.93
N THR A 70 9.09 -1.37 -7.78
CA THR A 70 7.95 -1.90 -8.53
C THR A 70 7.64 -1.05 -9.77
N PHE A 71 7.78 0.27 -9.65
CA PHE A 71 7.42 1.23 -10.67
C PHE A 71 8.59 2.13 -11.07
N ASP A 72 8.71 2.39 -12.37
CA ASP A 72 9.66 3.37 -12.87
C ASP A 72 9.02 4.76 -12.82
N ILE A 73 9.21 5.44 -11.69
CA ILE A 73 8.64 6.76 -11.37
C ILE A 73 9.73 7.69 -10.81
N PRO A 74 9.54 9.02 -10.86
CA PRO A 74 10.51 9.96 -10.32
C PRO A 74 10.75 9.77 -8.81
N ASN A 75 12.01 9.62 -8.40
CA ASN A 75 12.38 9.59 -6.99
C ASN A 75 12.51 11.01 -6.43
N VAL A 76 11.38 11.63 -6.13
CA VAL A 76 11.30 13.00 -5.61
C VAL A 76 10.42 13.07 -4.36
N THR A 77 10.79 13.95 -3.43
CA THR A 77 10.12 14.10 -2.12
C THR A 77 8.64 14.42 -2.25
N SER A 78 8.24 15.25 -3.22
CA SER A 78 6.83 15.59 -3.43
C SER A 78 5.99 14.35 -3.76
N LEU A 79 6.49 13.50 -4.66
CA LEU A 79 5.81 12.27 -5.04
C LEU A 79 5.82 11.25 -3.90
N ARG A 80 6.97 11.09 -3.21
CA ARG A 80 7.06 10.26 -2.00
C ARG A 80 5.96 10.62 -1.00
N ASN A 81 5.84 11.91 -0.67
CA ASN A 81 4.86 12.37 0.32
C ASN A 81 3.42 12.09 -0.13
N LYS A 82 3.09 12.25 -1.42
CA LYS A 82 1.77 11.91 -1.95
C LYS A 82 1.49 10.41 -1.92
N CYS A 83 2.44 9.59 -2.33
CA CYS A 83 2.30 8.13 -2.25
C CYS A 83 2.12 7.66 -0.81
N LEU A 84 2.94 8.15 0.12
CA LEU A 84 2.81 7.80 1.54
C LEU A 84 1.49 8.30 2.15
N SER A 85 0.98 9.45 1.72
CA SER A 85 -0.35 9.93 2.14
C SER A 85 -1.46 8.97 1.68
N THR A 86 -1.41 8.51 0.43
CA THR A 86 -2.37 7.52 -0.09
C THR A 86 -2.25 6.18 0.64
N VAL A 87 -1.03 5.73 0.95
CA VAL A 87 -0.78 4.53 1.76
C VAL A 87 -1.39 4.69 3.16
N ALA A 88 -1.22 5.84 3.80
CA ALA A 88 -1.80 6.16 5.10
C ALA A 88 -3.33 6.07 5.08
N GLU A 89 -3.97 6.65 4.06
CA GLU A 89 -5.42 6.58 3.87
C GLU A 89 -5.91 5.15 3.64
N ASN A 90 -5.20 4.37 2.81
CA ASN A 90 -5.51 2.97 2.58
C ASN A 90 -5.40 2.13 3.86
N PHE A 91 -4.36 2.34 4.65
CA PHE A 91 -4.18 1.67 5.94
C PHE A 91 -5.31 2.01 6.92
N ARG A 92 -5.67 3.29 7.05
CA ARG A 92 -6.82 3.72 7.87
C ARG A 92 -8.12 3.07 7.42
N ASN A 93 -8.38 3.07 6.11
CA ASN A 93 -9.56 2.45 5.52
C ASN A 93 -9.59 0.94 5.74
N PHE A 94 -8.43 0.27 5.70
CA PHE A 94 -8.28 -1.14 6.00
C PHE A 94 -8.66 -1.46 7.45
N LYS A 95 -8.09 -0.74 8.42
CA LYS A 95 -8.44 -0.89 9.85
C LYS A 95 -9.94 -0.67 10.09
N SER A 96 -10.50 0.40 9.51
CA SER A 96 -11.94 0.69 9.61
C SER A 96 -12.81 -0.45 9.05
N LYS A 97 -12.41 -1.04 7.91
CA LYS A 97 -13.11 -2.21 7.33
C LYS A 97 -12.99 -3.45 8.22
N LEU A 98 -11.83 -3.69 8.85
CA LEU A 98 -11.67 -4.79 9.80
C LEU A 98 -12.58 -4.62 11.01
N THR A 99 -12.55 -3.45 11.65
CA THR A 99 -13.39 -3.15 12.81
C THR A 99 -14.88 -3.27 12.49
N SER A 100 -15.33 -2.60 11.43
CA SER A 100 -16.75 -2.62 11.05
C SER A 100 -17.27 -4.01 10.68
N ARG A 101 -16.43 -4.89 10.12
CA ARG A 101 -16.85 -6.24 9.68
C ARG A 101 -16.71 -7.29 10.77
N TYR A 102 -15.59 -7.29 11.48
CA TYR A 102 -15.17 -8.38 12.37
C TYR A 102 -15.33 -8.06 13.86
N ILE A 103 -15.61 -6.82 14.23
CA ILE A 103 -15.95 -6.46 15.62
C ILE A 103 -17.45 -6.21 15.72
N TYR A 104 -17.97 -5.32 14.88
CA TYR A 104 -19.38 -4.90 14.95
C TYR A 104 -20.29 -5.53 13.89
N GLY A 105 -19.71 -6.16 12.87
CA GLY A 105 -20.43 -6.55 11.67
C GLY A 105 -20.80 -8.03 11.57
N LYS A 106 -21.20 -8.40 10.35
CA LYS A 106 -21.61 -9.76 9.97
C LYS A 106 -20.53 -10.85 10.13
N HIS A 107 -19.29 -10.47 10.45
CA HIS A 107 -18.17 -11.39 10.65
C HIS A 107 -17.64 -11.38 12.09
N LYS A 108 -18.39 -10.86 13.07
CA LYS A 108 -18.00 -10.78 14.49
C LYS A 108 -17.58 -12.07 15.19
N HIS A 109 -17.90 -13.23 14.59
CA HIS A 109 -17.53 -14.56 15.09
C HIS A 109 -16.51 -15.26 14.19
N LYS A 110 -15.90 -14.53 13.26
CA LYS A 110 -14.88 -15.03 12.34
C LYS A 110 -13.58 -14.30 12.61
N THR A 111 -12.46 -14.95 12.35
CA THR A 111 -11.15 -14.30 12.38
C THR A 111 -10.81 -13.71 11.01
N PRO A 112 -10.29 -12.46 10.95
CA PRO A 112 -9.77 -11.90 9.72
C PRO A 112 -8.48 -12.60 9.24
N CYS A 113 -7.76 -13.34 10.09
CA CYS A 113 -6.52 -14.06 9.71
C CYS A 113 -6.75 -15.07 8.57
N SER A 114 -7.96 -15.65 8.48
CA SER A 114 -8.35 -16.50 7.35
C SER A 114 -8.41 -15.79 5.99
N ALA A 115 -8.65 -14.47 6.00
CA ALA A 115 -8.77 -13.63 4.82
C ALA A 115 -7.50 -12.81 4.53
N TYR A 116 -6.67 -12.58 5.56
CA TYR A 116 -5.46 -11.76 5.50
C TYR A 116 -4.32 -12.49 6.21
N LYS A 117 -3.40 -13.07 5.43
CA LYS A 117 -2.24 -13.79 5.96
C LYS A 117 -1.22 -12.88 6.67
N SER A 118 -1.28 -11.57 6.45
CA SER A 118 -0.37 -10.56 7.03
C SER A 118 -0.76 -10.06 8.43
N ILE A 119 -1.79 -10.63 9.06
CA ILE A 119 -2.26 -10.20 10.39
C ILE A 119 -1.52 -10.92 11.54
N ASP A 120 -0.82 -12.03 11.26
CA ASP A 120 -0.22 -12.92 12.28
C ASP A 120 1.31 -12.73 12.48
N GLU A 121 1.90 -11.60 12.08
CA GLU A 121 3.31 -11.27 12.41
C GLU A 121 3.42 -10.17 13.48
#